data_AF-A0A7S4E7X9-F1
#
_entry.id   AF-A0A7S4E7X9-F1
#
_cell.length_a   1.000
_cell.length_b   1.000
_cell.length_c   1.000
_cell.angle_alpha   90.00
_cell.angle_beta   90.00
_cell.angle_gamma   90.00
#
_symmetry.space_group_name_H-M   'P 1'
#
loop_
_entity.id
_entity.type
_entity.pdbx_description
1 polymer ?
#
loop_
_entity_poly.entity_id
_entity_poly.type
_entity_poly.pdbx_seq_one_letter_code
_entity_poly.pdbx_strand_id
1 'polypeptide(L)'
;MLAFQANNALRLKQLNPPRLGRALRLQRGVYEGFLKLYGQEHPETLRAANDLAVTLSELQPPSYKEVKALLRRTLPVAGCVLGKDVYNGESESTYNGRFGIVLKMRWVYAEALYKDAGATLAELREAVATLE
;
A
#
# COMPACT_ATOMS: atom_id res chain seq x y z
N MET A 1 -17.64 11.84 3.06
CA MET A 1 -16.69 12.75 2.37
C MET A 1 -15.37 12.07 2.02
N LEU A 2 -14.74 11.31 2.93
CA LEU A 2 -13.44 10.63 2.69
C LEU A 2 -13.49 9.50 1.63
N ALA A 3 -14.53 8.66 1.61
CA ALA A 3 -14.67 7.60 0.60
C ALA A 3 -14.76 8.13 -0.85
N PHE A 4 -15.40 9.29 -1.04
CA PHE A 4 -15.47 9.98 -2.33
C PHE A 4 -14.10 10.52 -2.78
N GLN A 5 -13.27 10.96 -1.83
CA GLN A 5 -11.91 11.41 -2.10
C GLN A 5 -11.00 10.24 -2.47
N ALA A 6 -11.16 9.08 -1.82
CA ALA A 6 -10.46 7.84 -2.18
C ALA A 6 -10.79 7.40 -3.62
N ASN A 7 -12.08 7.35 -3.98
CA ASN A 7 -12.51 7.00 -5.34
C ASN A 7 -12.00 7.99 -6.40
N ASN A 8 -11.94 9.29 -6.07
CA ASN A 8 -11.36 10.30 -6.97
C ASN A 8 -9.85 10.15 -7.12
N ALA A 9 -9.12 9.82 -6.05
CA ALA A 9 -7.68 9.59 -6.14
C ALA A 9 -7.37 8.37 -7.01
N LEU A 10 -8.15 7.29 -6.88
CA LEU A 10 -8.04 6.09 -7.72
C LEU A 10 -8.26 6.41 -9.21
N ARG A 11 -9.24 7.26 -9.53
CA ARG A 11 -9.53 7.69 -10.90
C ARG A 11 -8.46 8.63 -11.47
N LEU A 12 -7.85 9.47 -10.62
CA LEU A 12 -6.76 10.37 -11.02
C LEU A 12 -5.47 9.60 -11.33
N LYS A 13 -5.24 8.45 -10.68
CA LYS A 13 -4.13 7.53 -10.99
C LYS A 13 -4.15 7.03 -12.43
N GLN A 14 -5.33 6.81 -13.02
CA GLN A 14 -5.49 6.31 -14.39
C GLN A 14 -5.16 7.36 -15.48
N LEU A 15 -4.86 8.61 -15.13
CA LEU A 15 -4.75 9.72 -16.07
C LEU A 15 -3.42 10.49 -15.92
N ASN A 16 -2.38 10.09 -16.65
CA ASN A 16 -1.12 10.81 -16.95
C ASN A 16 -0.24 11.33 -15.77
N PRO A 17 1.09 11.45 -15.97
CA PRO A 17 2.06 11.86 -14.93
C PRO A 17 1.73 13.14 -14.14
N PRO A 18 1.20 14.23 -14.74
CA PRO A 18 0.93 15.48 -14.03
C PRO A 18 -0.14 15.35 -12.93
N ARG A 19 -0.98 14.31 -12.96
CA ARG A 19 -2.06 14.11 -11.99
C ARG A 19 -1.68 13.20 -10.82
N LEU A 20 -0.55 12.48 -10.91
CA LEU A 20 -0.02 11.64 -9.82
C LEU A 20 0.27 12.46 -8.56
N GLY A 21 0.85 13.66 -8.72
CA GLY A 21 1.12 14.54 -7.56
C GLY A 21 -0.15 15.01 -6.85
N ARG A 22 -1.28 15.16 -7.57
CA ARG A 22 -2.58 15.50 -6.96
C ARG A 22 -3.20 14.28 -6.29
N ALA A 23 -3.12 13.10 -6.92
CA ALA A 23 -3.58 11.84 -6.33
C ALA A 23 -2.83 11.55 -5.03
N LEU A 24 -1.51 11.72 -5.01
CA LEU A 24 -0.65 11.50 -3.85
C LEU A 24 -1.05 12.37 -2.64
N ARG A 25 -1.29 13.67 -2.87
CA ARG A 25 -1.73 14.58 -1.80
C ARG A 25 -3.09 14.16 -1.21
N LEU A 26 -4.03 13.76 -2.07
CA LEU A 26 -5.34 13.30 -1.64
C LEU A 26 -5.24 11.97 -0.87
N GLN A 27 -4.50 10.99 -1.38
CA GLN A 27 -4.29 9.70 -0.72
C GLN A 27 -3.63 9.86 0.64
N ARG A 28 -2.63 10.75 0.76
CA ARG A 28 -2.00 11.05 2.05
C ARG A 28 -3.00 11.62 3.05
N GLY A 29 -3.82 12.59 2.64
CA GLY A 29 -4.87 13.15 3.49
C GLY A 29 -5.93 12.12 3.89
N VAL A 30 -6.33 11.23 2.98
CA VAL A 30 -7.25 10.13 3.28
C VAL A 30 -6.64 9.15 4.27
N TYR A 31 -5.39 8.74 4.06
CA TYR A 31 -4.68 7.83 4.96
C TYR A 31 -4.54 8.43 6.37
N GLU A 32 -4.11 9.68 6.48
CA GLU A 32 -4.00 10.37 7.78
C GLU A 32 -5.35 10.56 8.46
N GLY A 33 -6.40 10.86 7.68
CA GLY A 33 -7.77 10.97 8.18
C GLY A 33 -8.30 9.64 8.73
N PHE A 34 -8.12 8.55 7.98
CA PHE A 34 -8.51 7.21 8.44
C PHE A 34 -7.68 6.72 9.62
N LEU A 35 -6.38 7.03 9.64
CA LEU A 35 -5.51 6.73 10.77
C LEU A 35 -6.02 7.40 12.06
N LYS A 36 -6.47 8.65 11.98
CA LYS A 36 -7.04 9.39 13.13
C LYS A 36 -8.43 8.90 13.55
N LEU A 37 -9.28 8.56 12.58
CA LEU A 37 -10.68 8.20 12.85
C LEU A 37 -10.85 6.74 13.28
N TYR A 38 -10.13 5.83 12.65
CA TYR A 38 -10.31 4.38 12.80
C TYR A 38 -9.09 3.66 13.37
N GLY A 39 -7.94 4.31 13.41
CA GLY A 39 -6.69 3.71 13.85
C GLY A 39 -6.00 2.89 12.76
N GLN A 40 -4.83 2.35 13.11
CA GLN A 40 -3.90 1.67 12.19
C GLN A 40 -4.36 0.27 11.76
N GLU A 41 -5.24 -0.37 12.55
CA GLU A 41 -5.71 -1.74 12.32
C GLU A 41 -6.96 -1.80 11.45
N HIS A 42 -7.59 -0.66 11.14
CA HIS A 42 -8.84 -0.68 10.42
C HIS A 42 -8.63 -1.04 8.92
N PRO A 43 -9.45 -1.92 8.32
CA PRO A 43 -9.29 -2.34 6.93
C PRO A 43 -9.23 -1.18 5.92
N GLU A 44 -10.02 -0.12 6.11
CA GLU A 44 -9.98 1.07 5.24
C GLU A 44 -8.67 1.88 5.38
N THR A 45 -8.11 1.94 6.59
CA THR A 45 -6.80 2.58 6.81
C THR A 45 -5.70 1.79 6.09
N LEU A 46 -5.76 0.47 6.15
CA LEU A 46 -4.82 -0.42 5.48
C LEU A 46 -4.96 -0.33 3.94
N ARG A 47 -6.18 -0.28 3.41
CA ARG A 47 -6.42 -0.09 1.97
C ARG A 47 -5.89 1.27 1.50
N ALA A 48 -6.12 2.34 2.25
CA ALA A 48 -5.57 3.66 1.95
C ALA A 48 -4.02 3.69 1.99
N ALA A 49 -3.39 2.95 2.91
CA ALA A 49 -1.94 2.80 2.95
C ALA A 49 -1.40 2.08 1.70
N ASN A 50 -2.06 1.01 1.26
CA ASN A 50 -1.70 0.31 0.02
C ASN A 50 -1.78 1.24 -1.19
N ASP A 51 -2.87 1.99 -1.31
CA ASP A 51 -3.07 2.89 -2.45
C ASP A 51 -2.00 4.00 -2.49
N LEU A 52 -1.66 4.56 -1.33
CA LEU A 52 -0.57 5.52 -1.20
C LEU A 52 0.79 4.90 -1.59
N ALA A 53 1.09 3.70 -1.10
CA ALA A 53 2.35 3.01 -1.40
C ALA A 53 2.52 2.73 -2.90
N VAL A 54 1.46 2.27 -3.56
CA VAL A 54 1.47 2.01 -5.01
C VAL A 54 1.66 3.30 -5.80
N THR A 55 1.00 4.40 -5.40
CA THR A 55 1.21 5.67 -6.11
C THR A 55 2.61 6.22 -5.90
N LEU A 56 3.22 6.04 -4.72
CA LEU A 56 4.61 6.42 -4.45
C LEU A 56 5.63 5.63 -5.28
N SER A 57 5.37 4.34 -5.57
CA SER A 57 6.24 3.51 -6.41
C SER A 57 6.12 3.81 -7.90
N GLU A 58 4.96 4.30 -8.35
CA GLU A 58 4.71 4.69 -9.75
C GLU A 58 5.12 6.15 -10.07
N LEU A 59 5.56 6.93 -9.07
CA LEU A 59 6.13 8.26 -9.33
C LEU A 59 7.36 8.17 -10.22
N GLN A 60 7.65 9.25 -10.95
CA GLN A 60 8.86 9.38 -11.74
C GLN A 60 9.59 10.68 -11.36
N PRO A 61 10.67 10.61 -10.54
CA PRO A 61 11.28 9.41 -9.97
C PRO A 61 10.47 8.77 -8.82
N PRO A 62 10.59 7.45 -8.58
CA PRO A 62 9.91 6.76 -7.47
C PRO A 62 10.45 7.18 -6.09
N SER A 63 9.58 7.25 -5.08
CA SER A 63 9.99 7.54 -3.70
C SER A 63 10.13 6.25 -2.88
N TYR A 64 11.16 5.44 -3.16
CA TYR A 64 11.38 4.15 -2.48
C TYR A 64 11.54 4.30 -0.96
N LYS A 65 12.17 5.37 -0.49
CA LYS A 65 12.32 5.67 0.95
C LYS A 65 10.97 5.78 1.67
N GLU A 66 10.01 6.47 1.07
CA GLU A 66 8.68 6.63 1.65
C GLU A 66 7.87 5.34 1.57
N VAL A 67 7.95 4.61 0.46
CA VAL A 67 7.32 3.29 0.31
C VAL A 67 7.80 2.34 1.40
N LYS A 68 9.13 2.24 1.60
CA LYS A 68 9.71 1.40 2.65
C LYS A 68 9.24 1.80 4.04
N ALA A 69 9.28 3.09 4.36
CA ALA A 69 8.86 3.58 5.68
C ALA A 69 7.37 3.31 5.97
N LEU A 70 6.51 3.47 4.97
CA LEU A 70 5.08 3.21 5.08
C LEU A 70 4.80 1.72 5.25
N LEU A 71 5.27 0.89 4.31
CA LEU A 71 4.95 -0.54 4.27
C LEU A 71 5.61 -1.33 5.41
N ARG A 72 6.80 -0.94 5.88
CA ARG A 72 7.43 -1.56 7.06
C ARG A 72 6.57 -1.47 8.32
N ARG A 73 5.72 -0.43 8.43
CA ARG A 73 4.79 -0.25 9.56
C ARG A 73 3.43 -0.90 9.30
N THR A 74 2.92 -0.81 8.09
CA THR A 74 1.54 -1.23 7.78
C THR A 74 1.43 -2.70 7.40
N LEU A 75 2.46 -3.31 6.83
CA LEU A 75 2.42 -4.67 6.32
C LEU A 75 2.21 -5.74 7.42
N PRO A 76 2.86 -5.69 8.60
CA PRO A 76 2.62 -6.65 9.67
C PRO A 76 1.17 -6.58 10.17
N VAL A 77 0.64 -5.37 10.34
CA VAL A 77 -0.74 -5.13 10.78
C VAL A 77 -1.72 -5.61 9.72
N ALA A 78 -1.47 -5.33 8.44
CA ALA A 78 -2.26 -5.82 7.33
C ALA A 78 -2.30 -7.35 7.29
N GLY A 79 -1.17 -8.01 7.50
CA GLY A 79 -1.10 -9.47 7.61
C GLY A 79 -1.98 -10.02 8.72
N CYS A 80 -2.01 -9.39 9.90
CA CYS A 80 -2.82 -9.83 11.03
C CYS A 80 -4.32 -9.54 10.85
N VAL A 81 -4.69 -8.39 10.28
CA VAL A 81 -6.07 -7.95 10.16
C VAL A 81 -6.74 -8.53 8.91
N LEU A 82 -6.05 -8.50 7.78
CA LEU A 82 -6.58 -8.90 6.47
C LEU A 82 -6.19 -10.32 6.07
N GLY A 83 -5.16 -10.89 6.70
CA GLY A 83 -4.69 -12.26 6.44
C GLY A 83 -5.28 -13.34 7.35
N LYS A 84 -6.13 -12.98 8.33
CA LYS A 84 -6.74 -13.95 9.27
C LYS A 84 -7.94 -14.73 8.71
N ASP A 85 -8.46 -14.39 7.54
CA ASP A 85 -9.55 -15.14 6.89
C ASP A 85 -9.02 -16.36 6.09
N VAL A 86 -8.16 -17.16 6.72
CA VAL A 86 -7.85 -18.51 6.23
C VAL A 86 -8.96 -19.41 6.76
N TYR A 87 -9.96 -19.66 5.90
CA TYR A 87 -11.13 -20.55 6.05
C TYR A 87 -12.39 -20.01 6.75
N ASN A 88 -13.17 -19.23 6.01
CA ASN A 88 -14.60 -19.02 6.27
C ASN A 88 -15.42 -18.98 4.96
N GLY A 89 -15.10 -19.86 4.00
CA GLY A 89 -15.97 -20.27 2.90
C GLY A 89 -16.34 -19.21 1.84
N GLU A 90 -16.16 -17.93 2.13
CA GLU A 90 -16.41 -16.83 1.22
C GLU A 90 -15.09 -16.41 0.58
N SER A 91 -14.65 -17.25 -0.35
CA SER A 91 -13.61 -16.93 -1.32
C SER A 91 -14.08 -15.77 -2.20
N GLU A 92 -13.75 -14.54 -1.82
CA GLU A 92 -13.44 -13.51 -2.81
C GLU A 92 -11.92 -13.42 -2.99
N SER A 93 -11.40 -14.40 -3.75
CA SER A 93 -10.12 -14.33 -4.46
C SER A 93 -10.17 -13.23 -5.55
N THR A 94 -10.53 -12.02 -5.17
CA THR A 94 -10.55 -10.87 -6.07
C THR A 94 -9.20 -10.17 -5.92
N TYR A 95 -8.62 -9.66 -7.02
CA TYR A 95 -7.36 -8.91 -7.02
C TYR A 95 -7.36 -7.72 -6.03
N ASN A 96 -8.55 -7.21 -5.68
CA ASN A 96 -8.78 -6.14 -4.71
C ASN A 96 -9.34 -6.62 -3.35
N GLY A 97 -9.43 -7.93 -3.13
CA GLY A 97 -9.87 -8.56 -1.88
C GLY A 97 -8.82 -8.43 -0.77
N ARG A 98 -9.20 -8.80 0.46
CA ARG A 98 -8.36 -8.66 1.67
C ARG A 98 -6.98 -9.31 1.51
N PHE A 99 -6.95 -10.52 0.96
CA PHE A 99 -5.72 -11.26 0.68
C PHE A 99 -4.89 -10.63 -0.47
N GLY A 100 -5.56 -10.18 -1.54
CA GLY A 100 -4.92 -9.51 -2.67
C GLY A 100 -4.20 -8.21 -2.27
N ILE A 101 -4.77 -7.46 -1.32
CA ILE A 101 -4.15 -6.24 -0.77
C ILE A 101 -2.83 -6.57 -0.05
N VAL A 102 -2.80 -7.60 0.79
CA VAL A 102 -1.58 -8.01 1.51
C VAL A 102 -0.49 -8.44 0.53
N LEU A 103 -0.82 -9.27 -0.46
CA LEU A 103 0.12 -9.67 -1.50
C LEU A 103 0.66 -8.48 -2.30
N LYS A 104 -0.20 -7.52 -2.66
CA LYS A 104 0.22 -6.32 -3.37
C LYS A 104 1.16 -5.46 -2.53
N MET A 105 0.86 -5.27 -1.24
CA MET A 105 1.76 -4.57 -0.32
C MET A 105 3.12 -5.28 -0.23
N ARG A 106 3.15 -6.61 -0.10
CA ARG A 106 4.40 -7.40 -0.10
C ARG A 106 5.22 -7.17 -1.36
N TRP A 107 4.58 -7.22 -2.53
CA TRP A 107 5.24 -7.00 -3.80
C TRP A 107 5.82 -5.59 -3.94
N VAL A 108 5.04 -4.55 -3.61
CA VAL A 108 5.51 -3.15 -3.65
C VAL A 108 6.65 -2.91 -2.65
N TYR A 109 6.61 -3.55 -1.47
CA TYR A 109 7.70 -3.47 -0.50
C TYR A 109 8.97 -4.13 -1.02
N ALA A 110 8.87 -5.36 -1.53
CA ALA A 110 9.99 -6.08 -2.10
C ALA A 110 10.60 -5.34 -3.31
N GLU A 111 9.75 -4.78 -4.18
CA GLU A 111 10.20 -3.95 -5.30
C GLU A 111 10.96 -2.72 -4.82
N ALA A 112 10.45 -2.03 -3.78
CA ALA A 112 11.13 -0.86 -3.23
C ALA A 112 12.44 -1.21 -2.52
N LEU A 113 12.56 -2.38 -1.91
CA LEU A 113 13.82 -2.88 -1.35
C LEU A 113 14.83 -3.27 -2.44
N TYR A 114 14.36 -3.83 -3.56
CA TYR A 114 15.22 -4.28 -4.65
C TYR A 114 15.69 -3.14 -5.57
N LYS A 115 14.80 -2.21 -5.91
CA LYS A 115 15.07 -1.13 -6.88
C LYS A 115 15.70 0.11 -6.26
N ASP A 116 15.80 0.20 -4.94
CA ASP A 116 16.53 1.27 -4.29
C ASP A 116 18.03 1.15 -4.63
N ALA A 117 18.60 2.18 -5.24
CA ALA A 117 20.02 2.19 -5.63
C ALA A 117 20.97 2.06 -4.41
N GLY A 118 20.47 2.33 -3.20
CA GLY A 118 21.17 2.12 -1.94
C GLY A 118 20.90 0.78 -1.23
N ALA A 119 20.25 -0.19 -1.91
CA ALA A 119 19.84 -1.45 -1.30
C ALA A 119 21.01 -2.23 -0.70
N THR A 120 20.92 -2.51 0.59
CA THR A 120 21.87 -3.37 1.31
C THR A 120 21.54 -4.85 1.10
N LEU A 121 22.53 -5.74 1.27
CA LEU A 121 22.30 -7.19 1.21
C LEU A 121 21.22 -7.66 2.21
N ALA A 122 21.08 -6.97 3.35
CA ALA A 122 20.04 -7.23 4.32
C ALA A 122 18.64 -6.90 3.77
N GLU A 123 18.49 -5.75 3.10
CA GLU A 123 17.23 -5.36 2.44
C GLU A 123 16.85 -6.30 1.29
N LEU A 124 17.83 -6.82 0.55
CA LEU A 124 17.57 -7.82 -0.49
C LEU A 124 17.08 -9.16 0.09
N ARG A 125 17.66 -9.60 1.22
CA ARG A 125 17.19 -10.80 1.94
C ARG A 125 15.79 -10.58 2.52
N GLU A 126 15.53 -9.40 3.07
CA GLU A 126 14.21 -9.01 3.56
C GLU A 126 13.17 -8.99 2.43
N ALA A 127 13.55 -8.54 1.24
CA ALA A 127 12.68 -8.53 0.07
C ALA A 127 12.23 -9.95 -0.33
N VAL A 128 13.18 -10.90 -0.36
CA VAL A 128 12.90 -12.31 -0.65
C VAL A 128 11.98 -12.90 0.42
N ALA A 129 12.32 -12.72 1.70
CA ALA A 129 11.53 -13.23 2.82
C ALA A 129 10.11 -12.62 2.87
N THR A 130 9.91 -11.41 2.34
CA THR A 130 8.58 -10.78 2.28
C THR A 130 7.67 -11.44 1.25
N LEU A 131 8.24 -12.09 0.23
CA LEU A 131 7.51 -12.74 -0.86
C LEU A 131 7.26 -14.23 -0.61
N GLU A 132 7.91 -14.82 0.39
CA GLU A 132 7.67 -16.18 0.89
C GLU A 132 6.38 -16.27 1.76
#